data_AF-A0A7W0FD96-F1
#
_entry.id   AF-A0A7W0FD96-F1
#
_cell.length_a   1.000
_cell.length_b   1.000
_cell.length_c   1.000
_cell.angle_alpha   90.00
_cell.angle_beta   90.00
_cell.angle_gamma   90.00
#
_symmetry.space_group_name_H-M   'P 1'
#
loop_
_entity.id
_entity.type
_entity.pdbx_description
1 polymer ?
#
loop_
_entity_poly.entity_id
_entity_poly.type
_entity_poly.pdbx_seq_one_letter_code
_entity_poly.pdbx_strand_id
1 'polypeptide(L)'
;MINEKALKTYLKKKFRGVTRIKIKKLGSGVHGAGFLVEIKTAKGIKPYVVKTLMPEGFGHEYPSDRAGIFLLDLDEFNNLPKHVKAVDVRAEMKNGSIKSIGGGKEYYLLMEKGEGRHYFNDLVSFAGKERLNDIDIKKIKAMASYLAEIHSTKKESKTLYWRKLRDTVGHGECLMGVFDTYPDGSLSYNEMSGIIKKSVDWIYKLKPKYKRLSQIHGDFHPGNIWFRTENSKFIPIYSGQNSKLRTINSELDFILLDRSRGPWGEPADDVTALAINYIFFSIKKHNDIVGPYLEGLKLF
;
A
#
# COMPACT_ATOMS: atom_id res chain seq x y z
N MET A 1 3.87 -12.37 19.10
CA MET A 1 3.89 -12.31 20.59
C MET A 1 3.00 -11.15 21.01
N ILE A 2 2.15 -11.30 22.03
CA ILE A 2 1.31 -10.19 22.51
C ILE A 2 2.04 -9.37 23.57
N ASN A 3 1.81 -8.05 23.60
CA ASN A 3 2.25 -7.21 24.70
C ASN A 3 1.33 -7.41 25.92
N GLU A 4 1.62 -8.42 26.73
CA GLU A 4 0.80 -8.74 27.90
C GLU A 4 0.69 -7.59 28.91
N LYS A 5 1.76 -6.80 29.09
CA LYS A 5 1.78 -5.67 30.02
C LYS A 5 0.80 -4.59 29.57
N ALA A 6 0.85 -4.23 28.29
CA ALA A 6 -0.09 -3.27 27.70
C ALA A 6 -1.53 -3.78 27.79
N LEU A 7 -1.77 -5.05 27.45
CA LEU A 7 -3.09 -5.66 27.49
C LEU A 7 -3.67 -5.71 28.91
N LYS A 8 -2.89 -6.12 29.91
CA LYS A 8 -3.32 -6.11 31.32
C LYS A 8 -3.66 -4.69 31.80
N THR A 9 -2.85 -3.70 31.42
CA THR A 9 -3.08 -2.29 31.77
C THR A 9 -4.40 -1.79 31.17
N TYR A 10 -4.62 -2.08 29.89
CA TYR A 10 -5.86 -1.74 29.20
C TYR A 10 -7.10 -2.38 29.86
N LEU A 11 -7.04 -3.68 30.11
CA LEU A 11 -8.16 -4.43 30.69
C LEU A 11 -8.53 -3.94 32.10
N LYS A 12 -7.53 -3.60 32.94
CA LYS A 12 -7.78 -2.98 34.25
C LYS A 12 -8.51 -1.64 34.14
N LYS A 13 -8.24 -0.86 33.08
CA LYS A 13 -8.93 0.42 32.83
C LYS A 13 -10.34 0.22 32.28
N LYS A 14 -10.53 -0.76 31.38
CA LYS A 14 -11.82 -1.02 30.71
C LYS A 14 -12.86 -1.66 31.65
N PHE A 15 -12.43 -2.59 32.50
CA PHE A 15 -13.32 -3.31 33.41
C PHE A 15 -13.20 -2.74 34.83
N ARG A 16 -14.34 -2.46 35.48
CA ARG A 16 -14.36 -1.96 36.86
C ARG A 16 -14.09 -3.10 37.86
N GLY A 17 -13.36 -2.79 38.93
CA GLY A 17 -13.16 -3.72 40.05
C GLY A 17 -12.32 -4.97 39.72
N VAL A 18 -11.38 -4.86 38.77
CA VAL A 18 -10.49 -5.96 38.41
C VAL A 18 -9.47 -6.20 39.51
N THR A 19 -9.47 -7.42 40.08
CA THR A 19 -8.52 -7.85 41.11
C THR A 19 -7.38 -8.69 40.53
N ARG A 20 -7.65 -9.47 39.48
CA ARG A 20 -6.65 -10.32 38.82
C ARG A 20 -6.94 -10.47 37.33
N ILE A 21 -5.89 -10.51 36.52
CA ILE A 21 -5.95 -10.88 35.10
C ILE A 21 -4.94 -11.99 34.87
N LYS A 22 -5.40 -13.13 34.33
CA LYS A 22 -4.53 -14.22 33.87
C LYS A 22 -4.59 -14.29 32.36
N ILE A 23 -3.42 -14.41 31.72
CA ILE A 23 -3.32 -14.61 30.28
C ILE A 23 -2.60 -15.94 30.07
N LYS A 24 -3.17 -16.81 29.24
CA LYS A 24 -2.59 -18.12 28.90
C LYS A 24 -2.72 -18.32 27.39
N LYS A 25 -1.62 -18.68 26.72
CA LYS A 25 -1.68 -19.11 25.32
C LYS A 25 -2.51 -20.40 25.21
N LEU A 26 -3.53 -20.39 24.37
CA LEU A 26 -4.37 -21.56 24.09
C LEU A 26 -3.73 -22.45 23.03
N GLY A 27 -3.11 -21.85 22.02
CA GLY A 27 -2.48 -22.55 20.92
C GLY A 27 -2.04 -21.60 19.81
N SER A 28 -1.43 -22.17 18.77
CA SER A 28 -1.13 -21.47 17.52
C SER A 28 -1.61 -22.34 16.37
N GLY A 29 -2.17 -21.71 15.34
CA GLY A 29 -2.46 -22.34 14.06
C GLY A 29 -1.62 -21.72 12.95
N VAL A 30 -1.94 -22.07 11.71
CA VAL A 30 -1.25 -21.60 10.49
C VAL A 30 -1.32 -20.07 10.33
N HIS A 31 -2.43 -19.45 10.75
CA HIS A 31 -2.65 -18.01 10.57
C HIS A 31 -2.22 -17.15 11.77
N GLY A 32 -2.02 -17.73 12.96
CA GLY A 32 -1.96 -16.93 14.18
C GLY A 32 -2.03 -17.70 15.49
N ALA A 33 -2.23 -17.00 16.59
CA ALA A 33 -2.31 -17.58 17.93
C ALA A 33 -3.48 -17.03 18.74
N GLY A 34 -4.03 -17.88 19.61
CA GLY A 34 -5.11 -17.53 20.55
C GLY A 34 -4.63 -17.53 22.00
N PHE A 35 -5.14 -16.59 22.80
CA PHE A 35 -4.80 -16.41 24.20
C PHE A 35 -6.07 -16.29 25.04
N LEU A 36 -6.23 -17.16 26.03
CA LEU A 36 -7.27 -17.06 27.04
C LEU A 36 -6.90 -15.92 28.00
N VAL A 37 -7.86 -15.05 28.25
CA VAL A 37 -7.78 -13.94 29.19
C VAL A 37 -8.89 -14.11 30.22
N GLU A 38 -8.51 -14.42 31.46
CA GLU A 38 -9.45 -14.55 32.57
C GLU A 38 -9.39 -13.29 33.43
N ILE A 39 -10.52 -12.59 33.55
CA ILE A 39 -10.65 -11.36 34.33
C ILE A 39 -11.44 -11.68 35.60
N LYS A 40 -10.80 -11.54 36.78
CA LYS A 40 -11.44 -11.70 38.08
C LYS A 40 -11.92 -10.34 38.60
N THR A 41 -13.18 -10.28 38.99
CA THR A 41 -13.81 -9.15 39.68
C THR A 41 -14.55 -9.65 40.92
N ALA A 42 -15.15 -8.76 41.72
CA ALA A 42 -16.04 -9.16 42.82
C ALA A 42 -17.23 -10.02 42.34
N LYS A 43 -17.66 -9.87 41.08
CA LYS A 43 -18.76 -10.65 40.48
C LYS A 43 -18.34 -12.04 39.99
N GLY A 44 -17.07 -12.42 40.16
CA GLY A 44 -16.52 -13.69 39.69
C GLY A 44 -15.50 -13.54 38.55
N ILE A 45 -15.20 -14.67 37.89
CA ILE A 45 -14.23 -14.75 36.80
C ILE A 45 -14.97 -14.80 35.46
N LYS A 46 -14.58 -13.92 34.54
CA LYS A 46 -15.10 -13.91 33.17
C LYS A 46 -13.98 -14.19 32.16
N PRO A 47 -14.12 -15.24 31.31
CA PRO A 47 -13.13 -15.56 30.29
C PRO A 47 -13.36 -14.77 28.99
N TYR A 48 -12.27 -14.48 28.29
CA TYR A 48 -12.21 -13.87 26.97
C TYR A 48 -11.09 -14.53 26.16
N VAL A 49 -11.11 -14.38 24.83
CA VAL A 49 -10.03 -14.82 23.96
C VAL A 49 -9.47 -13.63 23.19
N VAL A 50 -8.15 -13.50 23.17
CA VAL A 50 -7.43 -12.59 22.27
C VAL A 50 -6.83 -13.40 21.13
N LYS A 51 -7.22 -13.07 19.90
CA LYS A 51 -6.67 -13.63 18.67
C LYS A 51 -5.57 -12.71 18.14
N THR A 52 -4.54 -13.32 17.56
CA THR A 52 -3.46 -12.62 16.84
C THR A 52 -3.26 -13.28 15.50
N LEU A 53 -2.77 -12.52 14.51
CA LEU A 53 -2.35 -13.04 13.22
C LEU A 53 -0.83 -12.95 13.09
N MET A 54 -0.21 -13.95 12.47
CA MET A 54 1.22 -13.91 12.16
C MET A 54 1.50 -12.79 11.16
N PRO A 55 2.56 -12.00 11.33
CA PRO A 55 2.87 -10.85 10.47
C PRO A 55 3.59 -11.27 9.16
N GLU A 56 3.49 -12.53 8.76
CA GLU A 56 4.14 -13.07 7.57
C GLU A 56 3.26 -14.15 6.94
N GLY A 57 3.24 -14.18 5.61
CA GLY A 57 2.42 -15.12 4.86
C GLY A 57 0.95 -14.70 4.83
N PHE A 58 0.21 -15.32 3.92
CA PHE A 58 -1.24 -15.14 3.76
C PHE A 58 -1.76 -13.71 3.54
N GLY A 59 -0.88 -12.71 3.33
CA GLY A 59 -1.32 -11.33 3.18
C GLY A 59 -1.37 -10.55 4.49
N HIS A 60 -0.75 -11.03 5.57
CA HIS A 60 -0.79 -10.39 6.89
C HIS A 60 0.42 -9.49 7.19
N GLU A 61 1.26 -9.16 6.21
CA GLU A 61 2.56 -8.53 6.43
C GLU A 61 2.46 -7.15 7.10
N TYR A 62 1.46 -6.35 6.74
CA TYR A 62 1.23 -5.03 7.31
C TYR A 62 0.23 -5.07 8.48
N PRO A 63 0.39 -4.18 9.47
CA PRO A 63 -0.62 -4.01 10.52
C PRO A 63 -2.03 -3.71 9.99
N SER A 64 -2.14 -2.98 8.86
CA SER A 64 -3.41 -2.68 8.21
C SER A 64 -4.13 -3.94 7.73
N ASP A 65 -3.41 -4.92 7.19
CA ASP A 65 -4.03 -6.19 6.74
C ASP A 65 -4.68 -6.92 7.90
N ARG A 66 -3.94 -7.02 9.01
CA ARG A 66 -4.42 -7.69 10.22
C ARG A 66 -5.57 -6.92 10.86
N ALA A 67 -5.52 -5.58 10.82
CA ALA A 67 -6.61 -4.74 11.28
C ALA A 67 -7.87 -4.95 10.44
N GLY A 68 -7.76 -4.95 9.10
CA GLY A 68 -8.89 -5.18 8.21
C GLY A 68 -9.59 -6.51 8.46
N ILE A 69 -8.81 -7.60 8.63
CA ILE A 69 -9.37 -8.91 8.98
C ILE A 69 -10.11 -8.86 10.32
N PHE A 70 -9.53 -8.23 11.35
CA PHE A 70 -10.18 -8.17 12.65
C PHE A 70 -11.40 -7.25 12.68
N LEU A 71 -11.42 -6.18 11.89
CA LEU A 71 -12.57 -5.31 11.76
C LEU A 71 -13.73 -6.05 11.10
N LEU A 72 -13.46 -6.79 10.03
CA LEU A 72 -14.47 -7.67 9.42
C LEU A 72 -14.94 -8.77 10.39
N ASP A 73 -14.01 -9.42 11.11
CA ASP A 73 -14.37 -10.39 12.17
C ASP A 73 -15.30 -9.73 13.21
N LEU A 74 -15.06 -8.47 13.61
CA LEU A 74 -15.88 -7.77 14.60
C LEU A 74 -17.31 -7.56 14.12
N ASP A 75 -17.47 -7.16 12.86
CA ASP A 75 -18.76 -6.82 12.28
C ASP A 75 -19.58 -8.10 11.99
N GLU A 76 -18.93 -9.15 11.48
CA GLU A 76 -19.63 -10.36 11.01
C GLU A 76 -19.85 -11.43 12.08
N PHE A 77 -18.99 -11.53 13.10
CA PHE A 77 -19.10 -12.59 14.13
C PHE A 77 -20.40 -12.50 14.94
N ASN A 78 -20.99 -11.32 15.02
CA ASN A 78 -22.25 -11.10 15.73
C ASN A 78 -23.48 -11.38 14.87
N ASN A 79 -23.33 -11.43 13.55
CA ASN A 79 -24.42 -11.55 12.59
C ASN A 79 -24.68 -13.01 12.18
N LEU A 80 -23.71 -13.91 12.36
CA LEU A 80 -23.86 -15.32 12.07
C LEU A 80 -24.42 -16.10 13.30
N PRO A 81 -25.59 -16.75 13.20
CA PRO A 81 -26.13 -17.55 14.30
C PRO A 81 -25.17 -18.66 14.74
N LYS A 82 -25.16 -18.94 16.06
CA LYS A 82 -24.27 -19.93 16.71
C LYS A 82 -22.77 -19.60 16.60
N HIS A 83 -22.40 -18.40 16.15
CA HIS A 83 -21.02 -17.93 16.18
C HIS A 83 -20.69 -17.26 17.53
N VAL A 84 -19.41 -17.32 17.94
CA VAL A 84 -18.95 -16.58 19.12
C VAL A 84 -18.96 -15.08 18.83
N LYS A 85 -19.38 -14.28 19.80
CA LYS A 85 -19.46 -12.83 19.64
C LYS A 85 -18.08 -12.18 19.73
N ALA A 86 -17.75 -11.36 18.74
CA ALA A 86 -16.59 -10.48 18.83
C ALA A 86 -16.94 -9.27 19.71
N VAL A 87 -15.99 -8.87 20.56
CA VAL A 87 -16.20 -7.78 21.53
C VAL A 87 -15.60 -6.49 21.03
N ASP A 88 -14.41 -6.54 20.42
CA ASP A 88 -13.72 -5.35 19.94
C ASP A 88 -12.44 -5.66 19.15
N VAL A 89 -11.90 -4.64 18.46
CA VAL A 89 -10.57 -4.64 17.82
C VAL A 89 -9.68 -3.59 18.47
N ARG A 90 -8.42 -3.96 18.69
CA ARG A 90 -7.46 -3.16 19.47
C ARG A 90 -6.21 -2.84 18.67
N ALA A 91 -5.80 -1.58 18.70
CA ALA A 91 -4.52 -1.11 18.20
C ALA A 91 -3.55 -0.88 19.37
N GLU A 92 -2.35 -1.44 19.27
CA GLU A 92 -1.23 -1.11 20.14
C GLU A 92 -0.46 0.07 19.54
N MET A 93 -0.29 1.13 20.34
CA MET A 93 0.39 2.37 19.95
C MET A 93 1.90 2.27 20.22
N LYS A 94 2.70 3.14 19.60
CA LYS A 94 4.16 3.19 19.79
C LYS A 94 4.61 3.32 21.26
N ASN A 95 3.82 4.00 22.09
CA ASN A 95 4.09 4.15 23.52
C ASN A 95 3.59 2.97 24.38
N GLY A 96 3.14 1.87 23.75
CA GLY A 96 2.58 0.70 24.41
C GLY A 96 1.16 0.87 24.95
N SER A 97 0.50 2.03 24.72
CA SER A 97 -0.92 2.16 25.04
C SER A 97 -1.78 1.36 24.05
N ILE A 98 -2.96 0.92 24.49
CA ILE A 98 -3.91 0.20 23.63
C ILE A 98 -5.17 1.04 23.46
N LYS A 99 -5.64 1.15 22.23
CA LYS A 99 -6.87 1.87 21.86
C LYS A 99 -7.84 0.98 21.11
N SER A 100 -9.13 1.30 21.24
CA SER A 100 -10.19 0.73 20.41
C SER A 100 -10.09 1.27 18.99
N ILE A 101 -10.26 0.41 17.99
CA ILE A 101 -10.46 0.84 16.60
C ILE A 101 -11.72 0.24 15.96
N GLY A 102 -12.46 -0.63 16.67
CA GLY A 102 -13.69 -1.22 16.16
C GLY A 102 -14.92 -0.32 16.27
N GLY A 103 -16.01 -0.73 15.59
CA GLY A 103 -17.32 -0.07 15.61
C GLY A 103 -17.44 1.15 14.69
N GLY A 104 -16.43 1.42 13.85
CA GLY A 104 -16.53 2.43 12.81
C GLY A 104 -17.34 1.91 11.62
N LYS A 105 -18.34 2.67 11.19
CA LYS A 105 -19.04 2.42 9.92
C LYS A 105 -18.16 2.76 8.72
N GLU A 106 -17.34 3.80 8.86
CA GLU A 106 -16.39 4.25 7.84
C GLU A 106 -15.10 4.79 8.47
N TYR A 107 -14.03 4.80 7.67
CA TYR A 107 -12.71 5.29 8.05
C TYR A 107 -12.27 6.41 7.10
N TYR A 108 -11.71 7.47 7.67
CA TYR A 108 -11.26 8.64 6.91
C TYR A 108 -9.76 8.82 7.04
N LEU A 109 -9.10 9.13 5.92
CA LEU A 109 -7.72 9.58 5.89
C LEU A 109 -7.71 11.11 5.76
N LEU A 110 -7.20 11.80 6.76
CA LEU A 110 -6.89 13.23 6.68
C LEU A 110 -5.40 13.38 6.32
N MET A 111 -5.10 14.11 5.25
CA MET A 111 -3.75 14.29 4.73
C MET A 111 -3.50 15.73 4.30
N GLU A 112 -2.22 16.09 4.13
CA GLU A 112 -1.82 17.39 3.63
C GLU A 112 -2.26 17.59 2.17
N LYS A 113 -2.62 18.83 1.82
CA LYS A 113 -2.94 19.19 0.44
C LYS A 113 -1.66 19.25 -0.39
N GLY A 114 -1.60 18.46 -1.46
CA GLY A 114 -0.59 18.61 -2.52
C GLY A 114 -0.95 19.73 -3.50
N GLU A 115 0.06 20.41 -4.04
CA GLU A 115 -0.08 21.41 -5.11
C GLU A 115 0.93 21.11 -6.23
N GLY A 116 0.50 21.32 -7.47
CA GLY A 116 1.34 21.11 -8.65
C GLY A 116 0.50 20.79 -9.90
N ARG A 117 1.20 20.60 -11.01
CA ARG A 117 0.63 20.18 -12.30
C ARG A 117 0.92 18.70 -12.53
N HIS A 118 -0.14 17.89 -12.68
CA HIS A 118 -0.01 16.45 -12.92
C HIS A 118 0.70 16.16 -14.26
N TYR A 119 1.52 15.12 -14.29
CA TYR A 119 2.38 14.78 -15.43
C TYR A 119 1.61 14.34 -16.69
N PHE A 120 0.32 13.96 -16.58
CA PHE A 120 -0.51 13.76 -17.79
C PHE A 120 -0.53 14.98 -18.71
N ASN A 121 -0.41 16.19 -18.17
CA ASN A 121 -0.37 17.39 -18.98
C ASN A 121 0.85 17.42 -19.91
N ASP A 122 2.01 17.04 -19.39
CA ASP A 122 3.25 16.97 -20.15
C ASP A 122 3.09 15.94 -21.27
N LEU A 123 2.61 14.73 -20.94
CA LEU A 123 2.35 13.68 -21.93
C LEU A 123 1.37 14.10 -23.03
N VAL A 124 0.26 14.77 -22.67
CA VAL A 124 -0.68 15.32 -23.67
C VAL A 124 0.00 16.37 -24.56
N SER A 125 0.86 17.22 -23.99
CA SER A 125 1.55 18.27 -24.74
C SER A 125 2.53 17.72 -25.78
N PHE A 126 3.06 16.51 -25.57
CA PHE A 126 4.01 15.89 -26.50
C PHE A 126 3.39 15.61 -27.88
N ALA A 127 2.08 15.42 -27.96
CA ALA A 127 1.37 15.23 -29.24
C ALA A 127 1.54 16.38 -30.24
N GLY A 128 1.85 17.60 -29.77
CA GLY A 128 2.07 18.78 -30.60
C GLY A 128 3.55 19.15 -30.79
N LYS A 129 4.47 18.31 -30.29
CA LYS A 129 5.91 18.58 -30.35
C LYS A 129 6.56 17.66 -31.39
N GLU A 130 7.54 18.19 -32.12
CA GLU A 130 8.42 17.38 -32.96
C GLU A 130 9.44 16.59 -32.13
N ARG A 131 9.93 17.19 -31.03
CA ARG A 131 10.92 16.63 -30.10
C ARG A 131 10.67 17.08 -28.66
N LEU A 132 11.24 16.35 -27.70
CA LEU A 132 11.27 16.79 -26.31
C LEU A 132 12.15 18.04 -26.16
N ASN A 133 11.69 18.98 -25.35
CA ASN A 133 12.52 20.13 -24.97
C ASN A 133 13.33 19.83 -23.69
N ASP A 134 14.18 20.77 -23.29
CA ASP A 134 15.05 20.59 -22.12
C ASP A 134 14.27 20.36 -20.82
N ILE A 135 13.14 21.04 -20.62
CA ILE A 135 12.35 20.87 -19.39
C ILE A 135 11.70 19.49 -19.33
N ASP A 136 11.23 18.97 -20.47
CA ASP A 136 10.67 17.62 -20.56
C ASP A 136 11.74 16.57 -20.22
N ILE A 137 12.92 16.68 -20.83
CA ILE A 137 14.04 15.77 -20.60
C ILE A 137 14.47 15.80 -19.13
N LYS A 138 14.60 16.99 -18.53
CA LYS A 138 14.98 17.13 -17.13
C LYS A 138 13.93 16.51 -16.20
N LYS A 139 12.63 16.70 -16.43
CA LYS A 139 11.55 16.06 -15.65
C LYS A 139 11.62 14.54 -15.72
N ILE A 140 11.83 14.00 -16.91
CA ILE A 140 11.96 12.56 -17.14
C ILE A 140 13.14 11.98 -16.36
N LYS A 141 14.31 12.63 -16.48
CA LYS A 141 15.51 12.23 -15.74
C LYS A 141 15.34 12.36 -14.23
N ALA A 142 14.61 13.38 -13.74
CA ALA A 142 14.33 13.55 -12.32
C ALA A 142 13.47 12.39 -11.78
N MET A 143 12.40 12.01 -12.49
CA MET A 143 11.58 10.86 -12.13
C MET A 143 12.39 9.55 -12.16
N ALA A 144 13.18 9.32 -13.21
CA ALA A 144 14.02 8.13 -13.33
C ALA A 144 15.06 8.03 -12.21
N SER A 145 15.72 9.15 -11.90
CA SER A 145 16.71 9.24 -10.81
C SER A 145 16.07 9.00 -9.45
N TYR A 146 14.88 9.56 -9.21
CA TYR A 146 14.12 9.31 -7.99
C TYR A 146 13.77 7.83 -7.82
N LEU A 147 13.27 7.18 -8.88
CA LEU A 147 12.99 5.74 -8.85
C LEU A 147 14.25 4.93 -8.53
N ALA A 148 15.38 5.23 -9.19
CA ALA A 148 16.65 4.57 -8.90
C ALA A 148 17.08 4.75 -7.43
N GLU A 149 16.89 5.95 -6.85
CA GLU A 149 17.18 6.23 -5.45
C GLU A 149 16.31 5.37 -4.52
N ILE A 150 14.99 5.40 -4.66
CA ILE A 150 14.11 4.62 -3.75
C ILE A 150 14.32 3.11 -3.95
N HIS A 151 14.51 2.65 -5.18
CA HIS A 151 14.72 1.22 -5.51
C HIS A 151 16.05 0.68 -4.96
N SER A 152 17.00 1.55 -4.61
CA SER A 152 18.25 1.16 -3.94
C SER A 152 18.02 0.65 -2.50
N THR A 153 16.92 1.08 -1.86
CA THR A 153 16.55 0.61 -0.53
C THR A 153 15.91 -0.77 -0.62
N LYS A 154 16.60 -1.79 -0.11
CA LYS A 154 16.14 -3.20 -0.13
C LYS A 154 15.49 -3.62 1.17
N LYS A 155 14.64 -4.65 1.09
CA LYS A 155 14.12 -5.38 2.26
C LYS A 155 14.19 -6.87 2.04
N GLU A 156 14.72 -7.60 3.00
CA GLU A 156 14.73 -9.06 2.96
C GLU A 156 13.40 -9.62 3.48
N SER A 157 12.51 -9.98 2.56
CA SER A 157 11.28 -10.71 2.90
C SER A 157 10.73 -11.46 1.67
N LYS A 158 10.98 -12.77 1.64
CA LYS A 158 10.50 -13.65 0.56
C LYS A 158 8.97 -13.65 0.44
N THR A 159 8.28 -13.71 1.58
CA THR A 159 6.81 -13.76 1.65
C THR A 159 6.18 -12.45 1.18
N LEU A 160 6.74 -11.30 1.55
CA LEU A 160 6.26 -10.00 1.10
C LEU A 160 6.45 -9.79 -0.41
N TYR A 161 7.59 -10.20 -0.96
CA TYR A 161 7.81 -10.15 -2.42
C TYR A 161 6.80 -11.02 -3.16
N TRP A 162 6.60 -12.27 -2.70
CA TRP A 162 5.62 -13.18 -3.29
C TRP A 162 4.19 -12.66 -3.20
N ARG A 163 3.84 -12.03 -2.07
CA ARG A 163 2.57 -11.34 -1.93
C ARG A 163 2.44 -10.24 -2.98
N LYS A 164 3.40 -9.33 -3.09
CA LYS A 164 3.26 -8.18 -3.99
C LYS A 164 3.10 -8.62 -5.45
N LEU A 165 3.81 -9.67 -5.88
CA LEU A 165 3.61 -10.27 -7.21
C LEU A 165 2.17 -10.76 -7.41
N ARG A 166 1.61 -11.47 -6.43
CA ARG A 166 0.22 -11.95 -6.47
C ARG A 166 -0.77 -10.79 -6.47
N ASP A 167 -0.58 -9.81 -5.60
CA ASP A 167 -1.49 -8.68 -5.44
C ASP A 167 -1.54 -7.82 -6.72
N THR A 168 -0.40 -7.65 -7.41
CA THR A 168 -0.33 -6.93 -8.70
C THR A 168 -1.26 -7.52 -9.77
N VAL A 169 -1.54 -8.83 -9.71
CA VAL A 169 -2.47 -9.49 -10.63
C VAL A 169 -3.86 -9.61 -10.04
N GLY A 170 -3.97 -10.08 -8.80
CA GLY A 170 -5.24 -10.53 -8.22
C GLY A 170 -5.94 -9.57 -7.27
N HIS A 171 -5.31 -8.46 -6.87
CA HIS A 171 -5.94 -7.51 -5.95
C HIS A 171 -6.99 -6.66 -6.68
N GLY A 172 -8.06 -6.27 -5.97
CA GLY A 172 -9.15 -5.45 -6.50
C GLY A 172 -8.69 -4.08 -7.02
N GLU A 173 -7.66 -3.52 -6.39
CA GLU A 173 -7.03 -2.26 -6.82
C GLU A 173 -5.95 -2.43 -7.90
N CYS A 174 -5.84 -3.62 -8.51
CA CYS A 174 -4.81 -3.98 -9.50
C CYS A 174 -5.44 -4.68 -10.72
N LEU A 175 -4.69 -5.47 -11.50
CA LEU A 175 -5.14 -5.95 -12.82
C LEU A 175 -6.56 -6.54 -12.86
N MET A 176 -6.85 -7.54 -12.02
CA MET A 176 -8.17 -8.20 -12.01
C MET A 176 -9.28 -7.24 -11.62
N GLY A 177 -9.16 -6.50 -10.53
CA GLY A 177 -10.25 -5.60 -10.14
C GLY A 177 -10.37 -4.38 -11.03
N VAL A 178 -9.29 -3.90 -11.66
CA VAL A 178 -9.39 -2.89 -12.72
C VAL A 178 -10.17 -3.43 -13.91
N PHE A 179 -9.98 -4.69 -14.31
CA PHE A 179 -10.82 -5.31 -15.35
C PHE A 179 -12.29 -5.37 -14.93
N ASP A 180 -12.59 -5.64 -13.66
CA ASP A 180 -13.97 -5.64 -13.15
C ASP A 180 -14.64 -4.25 -13.20
N THR A 181 -13.87 -3.16 -13.36
CA THR A 181 -14.41 -1.80 -13.54
C THR A 181 -14.71 -1.44 -14.99
N TYR A 182 -14.27 -2.25 -15.96
CA TYR A 182 -14.48 -1.93 -17.37
C TYR A 182 -15.95 -2.11 -17.75
N PRO A 183 -16.53 -1.20 -18.57
CA PRO A 183 -17.86 -1.40 -19.12
C PRO A 183 -17.95 -2.71 -19.91
N ASP A 184 -19.10 -3.38 -19.83
CA ASP A 184 -19.36 -4.60 -20.58
C ASP A 184 -19.08 -4.42 -22.08
N GLY A 185 -18.38 -5.38 -22.67
CA GLY A 185 -18.00 -5.36 -24.09
C GLY A 185 -16.73 -4.58 -24.41
N SER A 186 -16.09 -3.92 -23.44
CA SER A 186 -14.79 -3.24 -23.67
C SER A 186 -13.69 -4.22 -24.08
N LEU A 187 -13.69 -5.41 -23.49
CA LEU A 187 -12.87 -6.57 -23.85
C LEU A 187 -13.70 -7.83 -23.66
N SER A 188 -13.44 -8.88 -24.44
CA SER A 188 -14.05 -10.18 -24.18
C SER A 188 -13.43 -10.84 -22.94
N TYR A 189 -14.20 -11.70 -22.25
CA TYR A 189 -13.67 -12.50 -21.14
C TYR A 189 -12.51 -13.40 -21.56
N ASN A 190 -12.44 -13.82 -22.83
CA ASN A 190 -11.33 -14.58 -23.36
C ASN A 190 -10.03 -13.76 -23.43
N GLU A 191 -10.12 -12.48 -23.84
CA GLU A 191 -8.97 -11.58 -23.84
C GLU A 191 -8.52 -11.26 -22.41
N MET A 192 -9.44 -10.89 -21.53
CA MET A 192 -9.15 -10.62 -20.12
C MET A 192 -8.47 -11.82 -19.44
N SER A 193 -9.07 -13.02 -19.57
CA SER A 193 -8.50 -14.23 -19.00
C SER A 193 -7.15 -14.61 -19.64
N GLY A 194 -6.96 -14.32 -20.93
CA GLY A 194 -5.69 -14.49 -21.62
C GLY A 194 -4.57 -13.62 -21.03
N ILE A 195 -4.86 -12.34 -20.76
CA ILE A 195 -3.91 -11.40 -20.13
C ILE A 195 -3.60 -11.83 -18.69
N ILE A 196 -4.62 -12.23 -17.93
CA ILE A 196 -4.45 -12.72 -16.56
C ILE A 196 -3.55 -13.95 -16.52
N LYS A 197 -3.80 -14.95 -17.37
CA LYS A 197 -2.99 -16.18 -17.42
C LYS A 197 -1.52 -15.89 -17.73
N LYS A 198 -1.26 -15.03 -18.72
CA LYS A 198 0.10 -14.57 -19.05
C LYS A 198 0.78 -13.88 -17.86
N SER A 199 0.02 -13.09 -17.10
CA SER A 199 0.53 -12.39 -15.91
C SER A 199 0.84 -13.37 -14.77
N VAL A 200 0.02 -14.40 -14.59
CA VAL A 200 0.26 -15.48 -13.62
C VAL A 200 1.55 -16.23 -13.94
N ASP A 201 1.83 -16.55 -15.21
CA ASP A 201 3.09 -17.19 -15.60
C ASP A 201 4.31 -16.34 -15.19
N TRP A 202 4.22 -15.02 -15.35
CA TRP A 202 5.28 -14.10 -14.92
C TRP A 202 5.47 -14.05 -13.41
N ILE A 203 4.39 -14.14 -12.61
CA ILE A 203 4.52 -14.25 -11.14
C ILE A 203 5.45 -15.41 -10.78
N TYR A 204 5.24 -16.60 -11.35
CA TYR A 204 6.05 -17.77 -11.02
C TYR A 204 7.49 -17.67 -11.54
N LYS A 205 7.71 -17.01 -12.69
CA LYS A 205 9.06 -16.69 -13.19
C LYS A 205 9.81 -15.70 -12.29
N LEU A 206 9.09 -14.77 -11.64
CA LEU A 206 9.68 -13.75 -10.77
C LEU A 206 9.89 -14.22 -9.33
N LYS A 207 9.07 -15.13 -8.79
CA LYS A 207 9.16 -15.63 -7.42
C LYS A 207 10.58 -16.01 -6.93
N PRO A 208 11.44 -16.69 -7.71
CA PRO A 208 12.81 -16.99 -7.29
C PRO A 208 13.70 -15.76 -7.09
N LYS A 209 13.34 -14.62 -7.70
CA LYS A 209 14.09 -13.36 -7.67
C LYS A 209 13.73 -12.47 -6.47
N TYR A 210 13.23 -13.04 -5.38
CA TYR A 210 12.71 -12.31 -4.21
C TYR A 210 13.69 -11.34 -3.55
N LYS A 211 15.00 -11.52 -3.76
CA LYS A 211 16.04 -10.57 -3.33
C LYS A 211 15.97 -9.21 -4.06
N ARG A 212 15.12 -9.09 -5.10
CA ARG A 212 14.80 -7.82 -5.77
C ARG A 212 13.81 -6.96 -4.99
N LEU A 213 13.25 -7.45 -3.88
CA LEU A 213 12.30 -6.68 -3.08
C LEU A 213 12.92 -5.34 -2.66
N SER A 214 12.34 -4.27 -3.18
CA SER A 214 12.84 -2.90 -3.04
C SER A 214 11.72 -2.00 -2.56
N GLN A 215 12.10 -0.87 -1.98
CA GLN A 215 11.15 0.20 -1.75
C GLN A 215 10.65 0.70 -3.10
N ILE A 216 9.35 0.82 -3.28
CA ILE A 216 8.69 1.29 -4.51
C ILE A 216 7.63 2.33 -4.20
N HIS A 217 7.19 3.07 -5.20
CA HIS A 217 5.92 3.79 -5.11
C HIS A 217 4.74 2.82 -5.19
N GLY A 218 4.76 1.91 -6.17
CA GLY A 218 3.75 0.88 -6.41
C GLY A 218 2.54 1.35 -7.20
N ASP A 219 2.55 2.61 -7.66
CA ASP A 219 1.55 3.19 -8.56
C ASP A 219 2.09 4.47 -9.23
N PHE A 220 3.30 4.39 -9.79
CA PHE A 220 4.06 5.54 -10.30
C PHE A 220 3.57 6.01 -11.67
N HIS A 221 2.28 6.31 -11.79
CA HIS A 221 1.65 6.76 -13.03
C HIS A 221 1.48 8.30 -13.05
N PRO A 222 1.22 8.92 -14.22
CA PRO A 222 1.25 10.37 -14.38
C PRO A 222 0.22 11.17 -13.57
N GLY A 223 -0.80 10.51 -13.01
CA GLY A 223 -1.79 11.14 -12.13
C GLY A 223 -1.26 11.39 -10.73
N ASN A 224 -0.32 10.55 -10.27
CA ASN A 224 0.29 10.60 -8.95
C ASN A 224 1.58 11.43 -8.90
N ILE A 225 2.02 11.99 -10.03
CA ILE A 225 3.26 12.75 -10.14
C ILE A 225 2.92 14.20 -10.50
N TRP A 226 3.10 15.11 -9.55
CA TRP A 226 2.74 16.52 -9.70
C TRP A 226 3.99 17.39 -9.61
N PHE A 227 4.34 18.06 -10.71
CA PHE A 227 5.43 19.02 -10.73
C PHE A 227 4.97 20.35 -10.14
N ARG A 228 5.72 20.87 -9.17
CA ARG A 228 5.48 22.19 -8.60
C ARG A 228 5.86 23.27 -9.60
N THR A 229 5.13 24.39 -9.58
CA THR A 229 5.49 25.59 -10.34
C THR A 229 6.20 26.57 -9.41
N GLU A 230 7.01 27.49 -9.95
CA GLU A 230 7.81 28.44 -9.15
C GLU A 230 6.97 29.29 -8.16
N ASN A 231 5.66 29.42 -8.37
CA ASN A 231 4.73 30.14 -7.50
C ASN A 231 4.08 29.29 -6.40
N SER A 232 4.28 27.97 -6.38
CA SER A 232 3.79 27.10 -5.30
C SER A 232 4.73 27.13 -4.10
N LYS A 233 4.75 28.25 -3.37
CA LYS A 233 5.45 28.37 -2.08
C LYS A 233 4.70 27.57 -1.01
N PHE A 234 5.07 26.30 -0.85
CA PHE A 234 4.65 25.51 0.31
C PHE A 234 5.53 25.86 1.52
N ILE A 235 4.92 26.34 2.60
CA ILE A 235 5.58 26.43 3.92
C ILE A 235 5.23 25.12 4.66
N PRO A 236 6.21 24.24 4.96
CA PRO A 236 5.91 23.02 5.70
C PRO A 236 5.40 23.34 7.10
N ILE A 237 4.27 22.76 7.49
CA ILE A 237 3.67 22.96 8.83
C ILE A 237 4.39 22.13 9.92
N TYR A 238 5.37 21.29 9.55
CA TYR A 238 6.17 20.53 10.52
C TYR A 238 7.66 20.53 10.19
N SER A 239 8.42 21.45 10.79
CA SER A 239 9.87 21.34 10.95
C SER A 239 10.21 20.45 12.15
N GLY A 240 10.01 19.14 12.00
CA GLY A 240 10.56 18.17 12.94
C GLY A 240 12.06 18.03 12.73
N GLN A 241 12.88 18.43 13.70
CA GLN A 241 14.33 18.24 13.72
C GLN A 241 14.65 16.73 13.57
N ASN A 242 14.98 16.28 12.35
CA ASN A 242 15.80 15.09 12.02
C ASN A 242 15.60 14.54 10.58
N SER A 243 14.90 15.23 9.68
CA SER A 243 15.14 15.00 8.26
C SER A 243 16.37 15.80 7.85
N LYS A 244 17.48 15.11 7.55
CA LYS A 244 18.49 15.68 6.65
C LYS A 244 17.76 16.00 5.35
N LEU A 245 17.30 17.23 5.17
CA LEU A 245 16.95 17.75 3.87
C LEU A 245 18.23 17.64 3.05
N ARG A 246 18.34 16.58 2.25
CA ARG A 246 19.18 16.62 1.07
C ARG A 246 18.56 17.73 0.23
N THR A 247 19.25 18.86 0.17
CA THR A 247 19.02 19.90 -0.83
C THR A 247 19.16 19.23 -2.19
N ILE A 248 18.03 18.78 -2.76
CA ILE A 248 17.95 18.47 -4.17
C ILE A 248 18.03 19.84 -4.85
N ASN A 249 19.25 20.26 -5.17
CA ASN A 249 19.49 21.32 -6.14
C ASN A 249 18.96 20.84 -7.49
N SER A 250 17.68 21.09 -7.77
CA SER A 250 17.20 21.19 -9.13
C SER A 250 15.92 22.02 -9.13
N GLU A 251 15.81 22.96 -10.06
CA GLU A 251 14.64 23.81 -10.34
C GLU A 251 13.36 23.03 -10.72
N LEU A 252 13.32 21.71 -10.45
CA LEU A 252 12.30 20.75 -10.84
C LEU A 252 11.93 19.90 -9.62
N ASP A 253 11.06 20.46 -8.78
CA ASP A 253 10.48 19.76 -7.63
C ASP A 253 9.15 19.11 -8.03
N PHE A 254 8.94 17.85 -7.64
CA PHE A 254 7.66 17.17 -7.80
C PHE A 254 7.25 16.48 -6.52
N ILE A 255 5.94 16.41 -6.30
CA ILE A 255 5.35 15.65 -5.21
C ILE A 255 4.70 14.39 -5.75
N LEU A 256 4.60 13.41 -4.87
CA LEU A 256 3.99 12.13 -5.15
C LEU A 256 2.75 11.96 -4.31
N LEU A 257 1.72 11.42 -4.95
CA LEU A 257 0.43 11.12 -4.34
C LEU A 257 0.19 9.62 -4.38
N ASP A 258 -0.72 9.16 -3.54
CA ASP A 258 -1.27 7.81 -3.56
C ASP A 258 -0.25 6.67 -3.65
N ARG A 259 0.27 6.30 -2.47
CA ARG A 259 1.09 5.10 -2.27
C ARG A 259 0.29 3.93 -1.67
N SER A 260 -1.00 3.86 -1.98
CA SER A 260 -1.94 2.90 -1.37
C SER A 260 -1.60 1.44 -1.64
N ARG A 261 -0.93 1.14 -2.76
CA ARG A 261 -0.53 -0.22 -3.16
C ARG A 261 0.71 -0.78 -2.42
N GLY A 262 1.15 -0.09 -1.38
CA GLY A 262 2.16 -0.55 -0.43
C GLY A 262 3.59 -0.16 -0.79
N PRO A 263 4.49 -0.09 0.21
CA PRO A 263 5.81 0.51 0.05
C PRO A 263 6.91 -0.41 -0.52
N TRP A 264 6.65 -1.71 -0.68
CA TRP A 264 7.66 -2.69 -1.07
C TRP A 264 7.19 -3.57 -2.23
N GLY A 265 8.06 -3.80 -3.22
CA GLY A 265 7.76 -4.66 -4.37
C GLY A 265 8.91 -4.82 -5.35
N GLU A 266 8.57 -5.19 -6.59
CA GLU A 266 9.52 -5.31 -7.70
C GLU A 266 9.75 -3.92 -8.35
N PRO A 267 10.99 -3.40 -8.42
CA PRO A 267 11.32 -2.13 -9.07
C PRO A 267 10.72 -1.94 -10.47
N ALA A 268 10.64 -3.02 -11.25
CA ALA A 268 10.10 -2.98 -12.60
C ALA A 268 8.62 -2.53 -12.65
N ASP A 269 7.88 -2.64 -11.54
CA ASP A 269 6.50 -2.13 -11.42
C ASP A 269 6.45 -0.62 -11.65
N ASP A 270 7.23 0.17 -10.89
CA ASP A 270 7.27 1.63 -11.04
C ASP A 270 7.79 2.07 -12.41
N VAL A 271 8.84 1.41 -12.91
CA VAL A 271 9.42 1.74 -14.22
C VAL A 271 8.42 1.44 -15.33
N THR A 272 7.71 0.31 -15.25
CA THR A 272 6.66 -0.03 -16.23
C THR A 272 5.48 0.92 -16.13
N ALA A 273 5.04 1.28 -14.92
CA ALA A 273 3.98 2.25 -14.69
C ALA A 273 4.29 3.62 -15.31
N LEU A 274 5.55 4.05 -15.30
CA LEU A 274 5.98 5.26 -15.99
C LEU A 274 6.08 5.07 -17.51
N ALA A 275 6.80 4.04 -17.96
CA ALA A 275 7.16 3.83 -19.36
C ALA A 275 5.94 3.53 -20.26
N ILE A 276 4.95 2.77 -19.75
CA ILE A 276 3.78 2.37 -20.53
C ILE A 276 2.97 3.59 -21.01
N ASN A 277 3.04 4.72 -20.29
CA ASN A 277 2.33 5.93 -20.66
C ASN A 277 2.88 6.56 -21.94
N TYR A 278 4.20 6.49 -22.20
CA TYR A 278 4.76 6.98 -23.47
C TYR A 278 4.24 6.16 -24.65
N ILE A 279 4.17 4.83 -24.46
CA ILE A 279 3.62 3.90 -25.46
C ILE A 279 2.14 4.20 -25.69
N PHE A 280 1.35 4.28 -24.61
CA PHE A 280 -0.10 4.52 -24.68
C PHE A 280 -0.44 5.84 -25.37
N PHE A 281 0.17 6.95 -24.95
CA PHE A 281 -0.11 8.26 -25.54
C PHE A 281 0.36 8.35 -27.00
N SER A 282 1.49 7.72 -27.35
CA SER A 282 1.95 7.67 -28.74
C SER A 282 1.01 6.86 -29.62
N ILE A 283 0.63 5.64 -29.23
CA ILE A 283 -0.29 4.80 -30.00
C ILE A 283 -1.64 5.49 -30.16
N LYS A 284 -2.18 6.07 -29.08
CA LYS A 284 -3.46 6.79 -29.12
C LYS A 284 -3.45 7.95 -30.13
N LYS A 285 -2.32 8.63 -30.32
CA LYS A 285 -2.23 9.81 -31.18
C LYS A 285 -1.76 9.49 -32.61
N HIS A 286 -0.81 8.57 -32.75
CA HIS A 286 -0.04 8.34 -33.98
C HIS A 286 -0.18 6.91 -34.52
N ASN A 287 -0.84 6.00 -33.79
CA ASN A 287 -0.89 4.56 -34.10
C ASN A 287 0.50 3.90 -34.25
N ASP A 288 1.52 4.52 -33.65
CA ASP A 288 2.92 4.08 -33.65
C ASP A 288 3.65 4.71 -32.44
N ILE A 289 4.86 4.24 -32.12
CA ILE A 289 5.72 4.76 -31.04
C ILE A 289 6.76 5.70 -31.65
N VAL A 290 6.46 7.00 -31.69
CA VAL A 290 7.24 7.97 -32.50
C VAL A 290 7.50 9.29 -31.77
N GLY A 291 8.41 10.08 -32.34
CA GLY A 291 8.70 11.46 -31.94
C GLY A 291 9.05 11.61 -30.45
N PRO A 292 8.50 12.63 -29.75
CA PRO A 292 8.85 12.92 -28.37
C PRO A 292 8.52 11.76 -27.40
N TYR A 293 7.52 10.93 -27.72
CA TYR A 293 7.20 9.77 -26.88
C TYR A 293 8.29 8.69 -26.96
N LEU A 294 8.80 8.41 -28.17
CA LEU A 294 9.93 7.49 -28.36
C LEU A 294 11.22 8.04 -27.76
N GLU A 295 11.46 9.35 -27.89
CA GLU A 295 12.59 10.01 -27.22
C GLU A 295 12.50 9.85 -25.71
N GLY A 296 11.33 10.09 -25.12
CA GLY A 296 11.09 9.90 -23.68
C GLY A 296 11.30 8.47 -23.22
N LEU A 297 10.79 7.48 -23.99
CA LEU A 297 10.98 6.06 -23.68
C LEU A 297 12.46 5.64 -23.68
N LYS A 298 13.31 6.30 -24.48
CA LYS A 298 14.77 6.05 -24.55
C LYS A 298 15.58 6.71 -23.43
N LEU A 299 14.95 7.49 -22.55
CA LEU A 299 15.62 8.16 -21.43
C LEU A 299 15.63 7.34 -20.13
N PHE A 300 14.95 6.20 -20.11
CA PHE A 300 14.89 5.27 -18.97
C PHE A 300 15.81 4.07 -19.16
#